data_AF-A0A1G6GWW6-F1
#
_entry.id   AF-A0A1G6GWW6-F1
#
_cell.length_a   1.000
_cell.length_b   1.000
_cell.length_c   1.000
_cell.angle_alpha   90.00
_cell.angle_beta   90.00
_cell.angle_gamma   90.00
#
_symmetry.space_group_name_H-M   'P 1'
#
loop_
_entity.id
_entity.type
_entity.pdbx_description
1 polymer ?
#
loop_
_entity_poly.entity_id
_entity_poly.type
_entity_poly.pdbx_seq_one_letter_code
_entity_poly.pdbx_strand_id
1 'polypeptide(L)'
;MKPRAIIYLFISLCVTLMSWEAQNAQAERAFHEEVSAEEAIRLRILADSDSIADQAVKREIRDEVNVEVTKWVDDLTDMKEAEAIMESRLDEIEEIVAAVLARRDLEQTYTVSLEETQFPTKLYGNMVYPAGIYKALLITLGEGQGENWWCVLFPPLCFVDMEHGEAVEQAEDTEETEELQEEVQQEEVETSFFFVDFFTSLWEQIFG
;
A
#
# COMPACT_ATOMS: atom_id res chain seq x y z
N MET A 1 4.00 7.05 -54.71
CA MET A 1 4.52 5.92 -53.89
C MET A 1 4.09 4.60 -54.53
N LYS A 2 4.96 3.58 -54.56
CA LYS A 2 4.60 2.26 -55.12
C LYS A 2 3.50 1.65 -54.23
N PRO A 3 2.42 1.05 -54.79
CA PRO A 3 1.28 0.57 -54.00
C PRO A 3 1.67 -0.45 -52.91
N ARG A 4 2.72 -1.23 -53.16
CA ARG A 4 3.32 -2.16 -52.18
C ARG A 4 3.89 -1.47 -50.95
N ALA A 5 4.49 -0.28 -51.11
CA ALA A 5 5.05 0.48 -49.99
C ALA A 5 3.94 1.02 -49.07
N ILE A 6 2.79 1.40 -49.63
CA ILE A 6 1.63 1.87 -48.86
C ILE A 6 1.07 0.73 -48.01
N ILE A 7 0.97 -0.47 -48.58
CA ILE A 7 0.51 -1.67 -47.87
C ILE A 7 1.44 -2.00 -46.69
N TYR A 8 2.76 -1.97 -46.89
CA TYR A 8 3.70 -2.24 -45.80
C TYR A 8 3.65 -1.19 -44.69
N LEU A 9 3.49 0.09 -45.03
CA LEU A 9 3.33 1.15 -44.03
C LEU A 9 2.04 0.98 -43.22
N PHE A 10 0.94 0.61 -43.87
CA PHE A 10 -0.32 0.35 -43.19
C PHE A 10 -0.25 -0.85 -42.25
N ILE A 11 0.36 -1.96 -42.69
CA ILE A 11 0.57 -3.15 -41.84
C ILE A 11 1.47 -2.81 -40.65
N SER A 12 2.57 -2.07 -40.87
CA SER A 12 3.48 -1.65 -39.81
C SER A 12 2.75 -0.79 -38.76
N LEU A 13 1.90 0.15 -39.20
CA LEU A 13 1.11 1.00 -38.31
C LEU A 13 0.11 0.17 -37.49
N CYS A 14 -0.58 -0.79 -38.10
CA CYS A 14 -1.50 -1.66 -37.39
C CYS A 14 -0.78 -2.51 -36.32
N VAL A 15 0.41 -3.05 -36.64
CA VAL A 15 1.19 -3.84 -35.67
C VAL A 15 1.65 -2.98 -34.50
N THR A 16 2.10 -1.74 -34.73
CA THR A 16 2.49 -0.83 -33.63
C THR A 16 1.30 -0.43 -32.76
N LEU A 17 0.12 -0.19 -33.35
CA LEU A 17 -1.10 0.13 -32.61
C LEU A 17 -1.57 -1.06 -31.75
N MET A 18 -1.54 -2.28 -32.31
CA MET A 18 -1.88 -3.48 -31.57
C MET A 18 -0.88 -3.77 -30.44
N SER A 19 0.42 -3.53 -30.67
CA SER A 19 1.44 -3.68 -29.62
C SER A 19 1.26 -2.67 -28.49
N TRP A 20 0.85 -1.45 -28.82
CA TRP A 20 0.53 -0.40 -27.84
C TRP A 20 -0.68 -0.77 -26.99
N GLU A 21 -1.78 -1.23 -27.63
CA GLU A 21 -2.97 -1.69 -26.90
C GLU A 21 -2.65 -2.89 -26.00
N ALA A 22 -1.80 -3.82 -26.46
CA ALA A 22 -1.37 -4.95 -25.66
C ALA A 22 -0.52 -4.52 -24.45
N GLN A 23 0.36 -3.53 -24.60
CA GLN A 23 1.15 -2.97 -23.49
C GLN A 23 0.27 -2.24 -22.48
N ASN A 24 -0.69 -1.42 -22.94
CA ASN A 24 -1.64 -0.74 -22.05
C ASN A 24 -2.53 -1.73 -21.29
N ALA A 25 -3.02 -2.78 -21.96
CA ALA A 25 -3.81 -3.83 -21.31
C ALA A 25 -2.99 -4.68 -20.31
N GLN A 26 -1.69 -4.84 -20.53
CA GLN A 26 -0.80 -5.47 -19.56
C GLN A 26 -0.55 -4.56 -18.34
N ALA A 27 -0.36 -3.25 -18.56
CA ALA A 27 -0.22 -2.30 -17.47
C ALA A 27 -1.47 -2.27 -16.58
N GLU A 28 -2.67 -2.22 -17.16
CA GLU A 28 -3.94 -2.24 -16.39
C GLU A 28 -4.07 -3.51 -15.54
N ARG A 29 -3.70 -4.69 -16.06
CA ARG A 29 -3.73 -5.94 -15.27
C ARG A 29 -2.73 -5.96 -14.12
N ALA A 30 -1.57 -5.31 -14.28
CA ALA A 30 -0.58 -5.23 -13.21
C ALA A 30 -1.05 -4.37 -12.01
N PHE A 31 -2.04 -3.49 -12.23
CA PHE A 31 -2.68 -2.68 -11.18
C PHE A 31 -3.97 -3.30 -10.62
N HIS A 32 -4.44 -4.41 -11.19
CA HIS A 32 -5.72 -5.05 -10.85
C HIS A 32 -5.51 -6.52 -10.50
N GLU A 33 -4.53 -6.83 -9.65
CA GLU A 33 -4.52 -8.10 -8.96
C GLU A 33 -5.59 -8.04 -7.86
N GLU A 34 -6.82 -8.41 -8.22
CA GLU A 34 -7.92 -8.59 -7.27
C GLU A 34 -7.61 -9.83 -6.41
N VAL A 35 -7.39 -9.59 -5.12
CA VAL A 35 -7.07 -10.67 -4.17
C VAL A 35 -8.36 -11.37 -3.75
N SER A 36 -8.32 -12.71 -3.73
CA SER A 36 -9.46 -13.51 -3.25
C SER A 36 -9.64 -13.33 -1.74
N ALA A 37 -10.90 -13.18 -1.30
CA ALA A 37 -11.21 -13.07 0.12
C ALA A 37 -10.84 -14.32 0.94
N GLU A 38 -10.65 -15.46 0.29
CA GLU A 38 -10.27 -16.73 0.93
C GLU A 38 -8.77 -16.82 1.28
N GLU A 39 -7.96 -15.84 0.86
CA GLU A 39 -6.50 -15.90 0.97
C GLU A 39 -5.92 -14.93 2.00
N ALA A 40 -6.77 -14.16 2.69
CA ALA A 40 -6.30 -13.11 3.58
C ALA A 40 -6.99 -13.08 4.95
N ILE A 41 -6.20 -12.76 5.98
CA ILE A 41 -6.70 -12.44 7.33
C ILE A 41 -6.46 -10.96 7.57
N ARG A 42 -7.53 -10.23 7.90
CA ARG A 42 -7.50 -8.77 8.00
C ARG A 42 -7.51 -8.31 9.45
N LEU A 43 -7.11 -7.06 9.68
CA LEU A 43 -7.21 -6.39 10.98
C LEU A 43 -8.17 -5.22 10.88
N ARG A 44 -9.06 -5.13 11.86
CA ARG A 44 -9.93 -3.98 12.08
C ARG A 44 -9.79 -3.51 13.53
N ILE A 45 -9.44 -2.24 13.73
CA ILE A 45 -9.41 -1.63 15.06
C ILE A 45 -10.40 -0.47 15.10
N LEU A 46 -11.34 -0.50 16.04
CA LEU A 46 -12.25 0.62 16.35
C LEU A 46 -11.71 1.36 17.58
N ALA A 47 -11.47 2.66 17.42
CA ALA A 47 -11.16 3.53 18.54
C ALA A 47 -12.43 3.83 19.36
N ASP A 48 -12.24 4.23 20.63
CA ASP A 48 -13.36 4.67 21.47
C ASP A 48 -14.03 5.93 20.89
N SER A 49 -13.22 6.91 20.45
CA SER A 49 -13.70 8.13 19.78
C SER A 49 -12.73 8.66 18.71
N ASP A 50 -13.12 9.75 18.04
CA ASP A 50 -12.29 10.47 17.06
C ASP A 50 -11.29 11.44 17.68
N SER A 51 -11.15 11.43 19.02
CA SER A 51 -10.17 12.25 19.70
C SER A 51 -8.74 11.90 19.28
N ILE A 52 -7.85 12.89 19.23
CA ILE A 52 -6.44 12.66 18.87
C ILE A 52 -5.80 11.61 19.79
N ALA A 53 -6.20 11.59 21.07
CA ALA A 53 -5.70 10.62 22.05
C ALA A 53 -6.12 9.20 21.67
N ASP A 54 -7.40 8.95 21.41
CA ASP A 54 -7.91 7.61 21.09
C ASP A 54 -7.39 7.11 19.75
N GLN A 55 -7.29 8.01 18.76
CA GLN A 55 -6.68 7.71 17.48
C GLN A 55 -5.19 7.36 17.64
N ALA A 56 -4.47 7.98 18.59
CA ALA A 56 -3.10 7.63 18.89
C ALA A 56 -2.98 6.29 19.65
N VAL A 57 -3.96 5.92 20.47
CA VAL A 57 -4.00 4.60 21.15
C VAL A 57 -4.18 3.52 20.10
N LYS A 58 -5.14 3.71 19.19
CA LYS A 58 -5.40 2.80 18.06
C LYS A 58 -4.15 2.55 17.22
N ARG A 59 -3.39 3.61 16.91
CA ARG A 59 -2.14 3.49 16.12
C ARG A 59 -1.05 2.71 16.87
N GLU A 60 -0.89 2.94 18.17
CA GLU A 60 0.10 2.19 18.96
C GLU A 60 -0.27 0.71 19.08
N ILE A 61 -1.55 0.40 19.35
CA ILE A 61 -2.03 -0.99 19.35
C ILE A 61 -1.80 -1.65 17.99
N ARG A 62 -2.15 -0.96 16.90
CA ARG A 62 -1.89 -1.46 15.53
C ARG A 62 -0.42 -1.83 15.37
N ASP A 63 0.50 -0.95 15.75
CA ASP A 63 1.93 -1.15 15.53
C ASP A 63 2.44 -2.38 16.30
N GLU A 64 2.07 -2.52 17.57
CA GLU A 64 2.50 -3.64 18.39
C GLU A 64 1.88 -4.97 17.97
N VAL A 65 0.57 -4.99 17.68
CA VAL A 65 -0.12 -6.18 17.17
C VAL A 65 0.48 -6.60 15.84
N ASN A 66 0.74 -5.65 14.94
CA ASN A 66 1.30 -5.97 13.63
C ASN A 66 2.72 -6.56 13.75
N VAL A 67 3.56 -6.02 14.63
CA VAL A 67 4.90 -6.56 14.89
C VAL A 67 4.83 -8.00 15.40
N GLU A 68 3.96 -8.29 16.36
CA GLU A 68 3.85 -9.65 16.90
C GLU A 68 3.24 -10.63 15.91
N VAL A 69 2.13 -10.26 15.25
CA VAL A 69 1.48 -11.13 14.26
C VAL A 69 2.39 -11.43 13.08
N THR A 70 3.15 -10.45 12.59
CA THR A 70 4.11 -10.66 11.49
C THR A 70 5.11 -11.77 11.85
N LYS A 71 5.64 -11.80 13.08
CA LYS A 71 6.58 -12.86 13.52
C LYS A 71 5.95 -14.26 13.48
N TRP A 72 4.63 -14.36 13.65
CA TRP A 72 3.94 -15.65 13.66
C TRP A 72 3.68 -16.17 12.26
N VAL A 73 3.50 -15.27 11.29
CA VAL A 73 3.00 -15.62 9.95
C VAL A 73 4.01 -15.40 8.82
N ASP A 74 5.18 -14.83 9.08
CA ASP A 74 6.21 -14.48 8.07
C ASP A 74 6.60 -15.67 7.19
N ASP A 75 6.75 -16.85 7.80
CA ASP A 75 7.15 -18.09 7.12
C ASP A 75 5.95 -18.93 6.61
N LEU A 76 4.72 -18.46 6.81
CA LEU A 76 3.52 -19.21 6.46
C LEU A 76 3.04 -18.88 5.05
N THR A 77 2.59 -19.91 4.34
CA THR A 77 1.96 -19.78 3.02
C THR A 77 0.50 -20.21 3.00
N ASP A 78 0.01 -20.78 4.11
CA ASP A 78 -1.35 -21.30 4.22
C ASP A 78 -2.19 -20.47 5.19
N MET A 79 -3.34 -19.99 4.69
CA MET A 79 -4.25 -19.15 5.46
C MET A 79 -4.86 -19.87 6.66
N LYS A 80 -5.13 -21.17 6.57
CA LYS A 80 -5.73 -21.92 7.69
C LYS A 80 -4.74 -22.15 8.81
N GLU A 81 -3.47 -22.38 8.47
CA GLU A 81 -2.40 -22.45 9.45
C GLU A 81 -2.22 -21.10 10.16
N ALA A 82 -2.22 -19.99 9.41
CA ALA A 82 -2.16 -18.64 9.97
C ALA A 82 -3.37 -18.35 10.89
N GLU A 83 -4.58 -18.73 10.48
CA GLU A 83 -5.81 -18.60 11.29
C GLU A 83 -5.68 -19.38 12.60
N ALA A 84 -5.27 -20.65 12.54
CA ALA A 84 -5.13 -21.48 13.73
C ALA A 84 -4.08 -20.95 14.73
N ILE A 85 -2.96 -20.40 14.22
CA ILE A 85 -1.95 -19.78 15.07
C ILE A 85 -2.51 -18.53 15.73
N MET A 86 -3.18 -17.65 14.97
CA MET A 86 -3.79 -16.44 15.52
C MET A 86 -4.88 -16.75 16.55
N GLU A 87 -5.73 -17.75 16.32
CA GLU A 87 -6.72 -18.20 17.31
C GLU A 87 -6.05 -18.70 18.59
N SER A 88 -4.98 -19.48 18.48
CA SER A 88 -4.26 -20.02 19.65
C SER A 88 -3.51 -18.97 20.47
N ARG A 89 -3.26 -17.79 19.89
CA ARG A 89 -2.49 -16.69 20.48
C ARG A 89 -3.32 -15.44 20.71
N LEU A 90 -4.65 -15.54 20.66
CA LEU A 90 -5.54 -14.40 20.87
C LEU A 90 -5.29 -13.71 22.23
N ASP A 91 -4.96 -14.52 23.26
CA ASP A 91 -4.59 -14.03 24.59
C ASP A 91 -3.35 -13.10 24.55
N GLU A 92 -2.35 -13.40 23.71
CA GLU A 92 -1.16 -12.55 23.56
C GLU A 92 -1.53 -11.18 22.96
N ILE A 93 -2.54 -11.13 22.08
CA ILE A 93 -3.05 -9.88 21.49
C ILE A 93 -3.82 -9.07 22.55
N GLU A 94 -4.63 -9.74 23.37
CA GLU A 94 -5.30 -9.08 24.50
C GLU A 94 -4.31 -8.48 25.49
N GLU A 95 -3.20 -9.17 25.76
CA GLU A 95 -2.12 -8.66 26.61
C GLU A 95 -1.47 -7.39 26.03
N ILE A 96 -1.25 -7.34 24.70
CA ILE A 96 -0.73 -6.14 24.02
C ILE A 96 -1.70 -4.97 24.20
N VAL A 97 -2.99 -5.18 23.93
CA VAL A 97 -4.02 -4.13 24.09
C VAL A 97 -4.04 -3.63 25.53
N ALA A 98 -4.07 -4.54 26.51
CA ALA A 98 -4.04 -4.21 27.93
C ALA A 98 -2.78 -3.40 28.31
N ALA A 99 -1.61 -3.79 27.80
CA ALA A 99 -0.35 -3.13 28.09
C ALA A 99 -0.29 -1.70 27.52
N VAL A 100 -0.82 -1.47 26.31
CA VAL A 100 -0.90 -0.13 25.72
C VAL A 100 -1.83 0.77 26.54
N LEU A 101 -3.00 0.27 26.93
CA LEU A 101 -3.96 1.02 27.75
C LEU A 101 -3.38 1.37 29.12
N ALA A 102 -2.72 0.40 29.77
CA ALA A 102 -2.08 0.60 31.06
C ALA A 102 -0.94 1.64 31.01
N ARG A 103 -0.10 1.64 29.96
CA ARG A 103 0.98 2.62 29.79
C ARG A 103 0.49 4.05 29.61
N ARG A 104 -0.76 4.22 29.20
CA ARG A 104 -1.39 5.53 28.99
C ARG A 104 -2.35 5.93 30.11
N ASP A 105 -2.39 5.15 31.19
CA ASP A 105 -3.30 5.34 32.33
C ASP A 105 -4.79 5.44 31.89
N LEU A 106 -5.17 4.65 30.87
CA LEU A 106 -6.53 4.62 30.33
C LEU A 106 -7.31 3.42 30.89
N GLU A 107 -8.34 3.69 31.69
CA GLU A 107 -9.29 2.69 32.17
C GLU A 107 -10.51 2.63 31.24
N GLN A 108 -10.38 1.93 30.12
CA GLN A 108 -11.49 1.67 29.21
C GLN A 108 -11.64 0.18 28.92
N THR A 109 -12.87 -0.24 28.61
CA THR A 109 -13.14 -1.62 28.19
C THR A 109 -12.56 -1.87 26.80
N TYR A 110 -12.24 -3.11 26.48
CA TYR A 110 -11.84 -3.50 25.13
C TYR A 110 -12.35 -4.91 24.84
N THR A 111 -12.48 -5.24 23.55
CA THR A 111 -12.78 -6.59 23.06
C THR A 111 -11.82 -6.94 21.94
N VAL A 112 -11.29 -8.15 21.97
CA VAL A 112 -10.47 -8.73 20.89
C VAL A 112 -11.16 -10.02 20.45
N SER A 113 -11.40 -10.18 19.14
CA SER A 113 -11.98 -11.40 18.60
C SER A 113 -11.45 -11.71 17.21
N LEU A 114 -11.46 -12.98 16.83
CA LEU A 114 -11.21 -13.41 15.45
C LEU A 114 -12.53 -13.89 14.84
N GLU A 115 -13.14 -13.08 13.97
CA GLU A 115 -14.48 -13.34 13.44
C GLU A 115 -14.66 -12.86 12.00
N GLU A 116 -15.79 -13.23 11.39
CA GLU A 116 -16.18 -12.74 10.07
C GLU A 116 -16.69 -11.30 10.17
N THR A 117 -15.96 -10.36 9.56
CA THR A 117 -16.28 -8.93 9.61
C THR A 117 -16.41 -8.34 8.22
N GLN A 118 -17.30 -7.35 8.07
CA GLN A 118 -17.46 -6.60 6.82
C GLN A 118 -16.35 -5.55 6.67
N PHE A 119 -15.71 -5.54 5.49
CA PHE A 119 -14.69 -4.57 5.11
C PHE A 119 -15.10 -3.76 3.88
N PRO A 120 -14.70 -2.49 3.79
CA PRO A 120 -14.78 -1.71 2.55
C PRO A 120 -13.67 -2.14 1.57
N THR A 121 -13.79 -1.67 0.32
CA THR A 121 -12.71 -1.80 -0.66
C THR A 121 -11.49 -1.00 -0.20
N LYS A 122 -10.31 -1.61 -0.26
CA LYS A 122 -9.02 -1.00 0.09
C LYS A 122 -7.94 -1.35 -0.94
N LEU A 123 -7.02 -0.43 -1.14
CA LEU A 123 -5.88 -0.58 -2.05
C LEU A 123 -4.62 -0.70 -1.21
N TYR A 124 -3.77 -1.69 -1.51
CA TYR A 124 -2.49 -1.90 -0.85
C TYR A 124 -1.42 -2.05 -1.94
N GLY A 125 -0.61 -1.02 -2.16
CA GLY A 125 0.30 -0.97 -3.31
C GLY A 125 -0.47 -1.11 -4.63
N ASN A 126 -0.16 -2.15 -5.41
CA ASN A 126 -0.83 -2.48 -6.66
C ASN A 126 -1.99 -3.51 -6.51
N MET A 127 -2.32 -3.94 -5.29
CA MET A 127 -3.37 -4.92 -5.02
C MET A 127 -4.67 -4.27 -4.58
N VAL A 128 -5.79 -4.80 -5.09
CA VAL A 128 -7.14 -4.35 -4.72
C VAL A 128 -7.81 -5.41 -3.85
N TYR A 129 -8.21 -5.02 -2.64
CA TYR A 129 -9.01 -5.84 -1.74
C TYR A 129 -10.46 -5.34 -1.77
N PRO A 130 -11.39 -6.02 -2.46
CA PRO A 130 -12.76 -5.54 -2.65
C PRO A 130 -13.58 -5.53 -1.34
N ALA A 131 -14.68 -4.78 -1.31
CA ALA A 131 -15.62 -4.81 -0.21
C ALA A 131 -16.24 -6.21 -0.06
N GLY A 132 -16.35 -6.72 1.17
CA GLY A 132 -16.79 -8.09 1.42
C GLY A 132 -16.71 -8.50 2.88
N ILE A 133 -17.03 -9.76 3.16
CA ILE A 133 -16.87 -10.37 4.47
C ILE A 133 -15.54 -11.13 4.46
N TYR A 134 -14.70 -10.87 5.46
CA TYR A 134 -13.39 -11.47 5.60
C TYR A 134 -13.23 -12.01 7.02
N LYS A 135 -12.41 -13.05 7.17
CA LYS A 135 -11.88 -13.43 8.48
C LYS A 135 -10.97 -12.31 8.99
N ALA A 136 -11.24 -11.80 10.18
CA ALA A 136 -10.51 -10.66 10.70
C ALA A 136 -10.31 -10.70 12.20
N LEU A 137 -9.15 -10.18 12.61
CA LEU A 137 -8.87 -9.78 13.98
C LEU A 137 -9.56 -8.44 14.22
N LEU A 138 -10.62 -8.47 15.04
CA LEU A 138 -11.41 -7.31 15.43
C LEU A 138 -11.00 -6.86 16.82
N ILE A 139 -10.51 -5.63 16.93
CA ILE A 139 -10.20 -4.98 18.20
C ILE A 139 -11.13 -3.79 18.36
N THR A 140 -11.96 -3.80 19.40
CA THR A 140 -12.86 -2.68 19.71
C THR A 140 -12.45 -2.07 21.05
N LEU A 141 -12.12 -0.78 21.03
CA LEU A 141 -11.80 0.00 22.23
C LEU A 141 -13.03 0.76 22.69
N GLY A 142 -13.34 0.69 23.99
CA GLY A 142 -14.47 1.36 24.63
C GLY A 142 -15.80 1.07 23.92
N GLU A 143 -16.51 2.13 23.52
CA GLU A 143 -17.78 2.04 22.77
C GLU A 143 -17.59 1.83 21.26
N GLY A 144 -16.35 1.91 20.75
CA GLY A 144 -16.05 1.70 19.33
C GLY A 144 -16.65 2.74 18.38
N GLN A 145 -16.85 3.98 18.85
CA GLN A 145 -17.51 5.04 18.07
C GLN A 145 -16.54 5.83 17.18
N GLY A 146 -15.24 5.64 17.35
CA GLY A 146 -14.23 6.34 16.59
C GLY A 146 -13.95 5.74 15.21
N GLU A 147 -13.09 6.42 14.47
CA GLU A 147 -12.64 6.00 13.17
C GLU A 147 -12.04 4.59 13.17
N ASN A 148 -12.24 3.88 12.08
CA ASN A 148 -11.74 2.52 11.90
C ASN A 148 -10.27 2.55 11.46
N TRP A 149 -9.51 1.52 11.82
CA TRP A 149 -8.26 1.18 11.15
C TRP A 149 -8.45 -0.10 10.37
N TRP A 150 -7.97 -0.14 9.12
CA TRP A 150 -8.12 -1.28 8.23
C TRP A 150 -6.74 -1.76 7.78
N CYS A 151 -6.50 -3.06 7.86
CA CYS A 151 -5.19 -3.62 7.54
C CYS A 151 -5.29 -5.08 7.06
N VAL A 152 -4.24 -5.61 6.46
CA VAL A 152 -4.10 -7.03 6.11
C VAL A 152 -2.94 -7.62 6.91
N LEU A 153 -3.25 -8.58 7.79
CA LEU A 153 -2.28 -9.25 8.67
C LEU A 153 -1.63 -10.46 8.01
N PHE A 154 -2.38 -11.15 7.15
CA PHE A 154 -1.87 -12.27 6.37
C PHE A 154 -2.34 -12.14 4.92
N PRO A 155 -1.43 -12.07 3.93
CA PRO A 155 0.01 -11.83 4.10
C PRO A 155 0.26 -10.48 4.82
N PRO A 156 1.43 -10.28 5.49
CA PRO A 156 1.67 -9.11 6.34
C PRO A 156 1.90 -7.83 5.53
N LEU A 157 0.82 -7.17 5.09
CA LEU A 157 0.85 -5.96 4.26
C LEU A 157 0.66 -4.66 5.04
N CYS A 158 0.50 -4.74 6.36
CA CYS A 158 0.20 -3.59 7.20
C CYS A 158 1.24 -2.46 7.19
N PHE A 159 2.52 -2.76 6.91
CA PHE A 159 3.56 -1.75 6.79
C PHE A 159 3.50 -1.01 5.44
N VAL A 160 3.09 -1.69 4.37
CA VAL A 160 3.03 -1.14 3.00
C VAL A 160 2.00 -0.02 2.87
N ASP A 161 0.91 -0.11 3.64
CA ASP A 161 -0.19 0.87 3.64
C ASP A 161 0.18 2.19 4.34
N MET A 162 1.26 2.21 5.13
CA MET A 162 1.71 3.43 5.80
C MET A 162 2.46 4.39 4.86
N GLU A 163 3.02 3.88 3.77
CA GLU A 163 3.70 4.69 2.75
C GLU A 163 2.71 5.31 1.75
N HIS A 164 1.50 4.74 1.64
CA HIS A 164 0.48 5.11 0.65
C HIS A 164 -0.78 5.74 1.26
N GLY A 165 -0.70 6.19 2.51
CA GLY A 165 -1.82 6.72 3.29
C GLY A 165 -2.53 7.88 2.58
N GLU A 166 -3.71 7.58 2.03
CA GLU A 166 -4.68 8.51 1.45
C GLU A 166 -4.17 9.42 0.32
N ALA A 167 -4.58 9.06 -0.90
CA ALA A 167 -4.46 9.84 -2.14
C ALA A 167 -3.02 10.18 -2.56
N VAL A 168 -2.28 9.17 -3.02
CA VAL A 168 -1.21 9.42 -3.99
C VAL A 168 -1.90 9.77 -5.32
N GLU A 169 -2.15 11.06 -5.55
CA GLU A 169 -2.14 11.57 -6.93
C GLU A 169 -0.82 11.09 -7.52
N GLN A 170 -0.91 10.28 -8.57
CA GLN A 170 0.23 9.69 -9.27
C GLN A 170 1.25 10.77 -9.64
N ALA A 171 2.27 10.94 -8.81
CA ALA A 171 3.56 11.43 -9.24
C ALA A 171 4.28 10.21 -9.81
N GLU A 172 4.56 10.25 -11.11
CA GLU A 172 5.35 9.28 -11.83
C GLU A 172 6.78 9.26 -11.23
N ASP A 173 7.04 8.39 -10.26
CA ASP A 173 8.40 8.10 -9.83
C ASP A 173 9.05 7.16 -10.84
N THR A 174 9.72 7.82 -11.79
CA THR A 174 10.84 7.27 -12.52
C THR A 174 12.04 7.36 -11.59
N GLU A 175 12.47 6.26 -10.95
CA GLU A 175 13.83 6.23 -10.40
C GLU A 175 14.62 4.99 -10.79
N GLU A 176 15.69 5.32 -11.49
CA GLU A 176 16.87 4.56 -11.81
C GLU A 176 17.59 4.06 -10.56
N THR A 177 18.37 3.01 -10.79
CA THR A 177 19.29 2.36 -9.88
C THR A 177 20.44 3.31 -9.46
N GLU A 178 20.64 3.48 -8.15
CA GLU A 178 21.84 4.11 -7.59
C GLU A 178 23.06 3.15 -7.67
N GLU A 179 24.19 3.66 -8.19
CA GLU A 179 25.53 3.22 -7.81
C GLU A 179 26.24 4.39 -7.10
N LEU A 180 26.68 4.16 -5.86
CA LEU A 180 27.43 5.10 -5.04
C LEU A 180 28.87 5.32 -5.57
N GLN A 181 29.28 6.58 -5.67
CA GLN A 181 30.64 7.01 -5.32
C GLN A 181 30.62 8.38 -4.63
N GLU A 182 31.25 8.45 -3.45
CA GLU A 182 31.55 9.66 -2.70
C GLU A 182 32.64 10.50 -3.39
N GLU A 183 32.51 11.82 -3.38
CA GLU A 183 33.58 12.75 -2.97
C GLU A 183 33.02 14.17 -2.73
N VAL A 184 33.49 14.83 -1.66
CA VAL A 184 33.02 16.10 -1.09
C VAL A 184 33.80 17.30 -1.65
N GLN A 185 33.12 18.38 -2.05
CA GLN A 185 33.53 19.78 -1.75
C GLN A 185 32.46 20.84 -2.08
N GLN A 186 32.48 21.91 -1.29
CA GLN A 186 31.48 22.97 -1.13
C GLN A 186 31.44 24.06 -2.21
N GLU A 187 30.25 24.69 -2.28
CA GLU A 187 29.94 26.12 -2.53
C GLU A 187 29.48 26.61 -3.92
N GLU A 188 28.36 27.36 -3.82
CA GLU A 188 27.61 28.22 -4.76
C GLU A 188 26.81 27.58 -5.90
N VAL A 189 25.50 27.49 -5.65
CA VAL A 189 24.44 27.14 -6.60
C VAL A 189 24.16 28.33 -7.51
N GLU A 190 24.73 28.33 -8.71
CA GLU A 190 24.13 28.96 -9.89
C GLU A 190 23.52 27.85 -10.76
N THR A 191 22.21 27.66 -10.67
CA THR A 191 21.49 26.75 -11.58
C THR A 191 21.35 27.40 -12.95
N SER A 192 22.33 27.17 -13.82
CA SER A 192 22.14 27.28 -15.27
C SER A 192 21.75 25.90 -15.80
N PHE A 193 20.50 25.77 -16.24
CA PHE A 193 19.96 24.53 -16.79
C PHE A 193 20.41 24.39 -18.24
N PHE A 194 21.47 23.62 -18.46
CA PHE A 194 22.02 23.27 -19.77
C PHE A 194 20.96 22.79 -20.78
N PHE A 195 19.91 22.11 -20.32
CA PHE A 195 18.80 21.66 -21.18
C PHE A 195 17.93 22.83 -21.68
N VAL A 196 17.72 23.85 -20.86
CA VAL A 196 16.98 25.06 -21.23
C VAL A 196 17.81 25.87 -22.24
N ASP A 197 19.11 25.99 -22.01
CA ASP A 197 20.01 26.69 -22.94
C ASP A 197 20.20 25.94 -24.27
N PHE A 198 20.25 24.60 -24.23
CA PHE A 198 20.30 23.78 -25.44
C PHE A 198 19.00 23.88 -26.25
N PHE A 199 17.84 23.81 -25.60
CA PHE A 199 16.56 23.91 -26.30
C PHE A 199 16.29 25.31 -26.84
N THR A 200 16.66 26.37 -26.12
CA THR A 200 16.55 27.75 -26.62
C THR A 200 17.48 27.98 -27.81
N SER A 201 18.74 27.53 -27.72
CA SER A 201 19.70 27.60 -28.84
C SER A 201 19.21 26.82 -30.07
N LEU A 202 18.66 25.62 -29.87
CA LEU A 202 18.18 24.78 -30.96
C LEU A 202 16.90 25.37 -31.60
N TRP A 203 16.02 25.95 -30.79
CA TRP A 203 14.80 26.62 -31.26
C TRP A 203 15.12 27.87 -32.08
N GLU A 204 16.06 28.70 -31.62
CA GLU A 204 16.54 29.86 -32.37
C GLU A 204 17.19 29.45 -33.69
N GLN A 205 17.89 28.32 -33.75
CA GLN A 205 18.53 27.87 -34.99
C GLN A 205 17.55 27.23 -36.00
N ILE A 206 16.40 26.74 -35.54
CA ILE A 206 15.39 26.07 -36.40
C ILE A 206 14.29 27.05 -36.84
N PHE A 207 13.95 28.04 -36.02
CA PHE A 207 12.83 28.96 -36.26
C PHE A 207 13.22 30.45 -36.31
N GLY A 208 14.50 30.77 -36.10
CA GLY A 208 15.09 32.11 -36.20
C GLY A 208 15.97 32.30 -37.42
#